data_AF-A0A2P4R050-F1
#
_entry.id   AF-A0A2P4R050-F1
#
_cell.length_a   1.000
_cell.length_b   1.000
_cell.length_c   1.000
_cell.angle_alpha   90.00
_cell.angle_beta   90.00
_cell.angle_gamma   90.00
#
_symmetry.space_group_name_H-M   'P 1'
#
loop_
_entity.id
_entity.type
_entity.pdbx_description
1 polymer ?
#
loop_
_entity_poly.entity_id
_entity_poly.type
_entity_poly.pdbx_seq_one_letter_code
_entity_poly.pdbx_strand_id
1 'polypeptide(L)'
;MVQQDEQGNSIESKIQNVTPTLPHLVDLTSKCVLIKQLTTEILQKAEKDLNFLTDPSAEGMKSQLANSFIQLRLLNRKSNLEKNAGKLATQEAKLAMDRIHLQLQDLNYMKNYLQREIRKCRSFRSIYQKVPLLSEEEFLANAPEELKTQLPEGTTERQQHHHRMLQRLNYEKEERLRLQEVVHNKLKRKMELGDSILAKKTKIEQINKEFETGSNSSQEIVSHRRRDRDKNGD
;
A
#
# COMPACT_ATOMS: atom_id res chain seq x y z
N MET A 1 5.34 -21.45 -3.70
CA MET A 1 5.97 -21.99 -2.47
C MET A 1 6.65 -23.29 -2.86
N VAL A 2 7.81 -23.60 -2.30
CA VAL A 2 8.74 -24.70 -2.69
C VAL A 2 9.74 -24.28 -3.78
N GLN A 3 10.78 -23.54 -3.39
CA GLN A 3 12.05 -23.42 -4.14
C GLN A 3 13.18 -22.76 -3.31
N GLN A 4 13.15 -22.86 -1.97
CA GLN A 4 14.17 -22.24 -1.09
C GLN A 4 14.97 -23.25 -0.25
N ASP A 5 14.60 -24.53 -0.20
CA ASP A 5 15.22 -25.48 0.73
C ASP A 5 16.48 -26.20 0.18
N GLU A 6 16.73 -26.18 -1.12
CA GLU A 6 17.91 -26.87 -1.69
C GLU A 6 19.22 -26.08 -1.56
N GLN A 7 19.17 -24.75 -1.38
CA GLN A 7 20.39 -23.94 -1.21
C GLN A 7 20.91 -23.95 0.23
N GLY A 8 20.05 -24.16 1.24
CA GLY A 8 20.45 -24.27 2.64
C GLY A 8 21.32 -25.50 2.91
N ASN A 9 20.97 -26.63 2.29
CA ASN A 9 21.63 -27.93 2.51
C ASN A 9 23.07 -27.99 1.94
N SER A 10 23.39 -27.13 0.96
CA SER A 10 24.75 -27.01 0.40
C SER A 10 25.68 -26.13 1.24
N ILE A 11 25.12 -25.22 2.06
CA ILE A 11 25.89 -24.37 2.98
C ILE A 11 26.18 -25.13 4.27
N GLU A 12 25.21 -25.88 4.80
CA GLU A 12 25.35 -26.68 6.02
C GLU A 12 26.39 -27.81 5.86
N SER A 13 26.41 -28.48 4.70
CA SER A 13 27.40 -29.51 4.37
C SER A 13 28.83 -28.98 4.16
N LYS A 14 29.00 -27.67 3.91
CA LYS A 14 30.31 -27.01 3.87
C LYS A 14 30.82 -26.59 5.24
N ILE A 15 29.93 -26.38 6.22
CA ILE A 15 30.31 -26.01 7.59
C ILE A 15 30.71 -27.26 8.40
N GLN A 16 30.12 -28.43 8.12
CA GLN A 16 30.40 -29.67 8.85
C GLN A 16 31.75 -30.33 8.55
N ASN A 17 32.46 -29.96 7.48
CA ASN A 17 33.75 -30.55 7.09
C ASN A 17 34.97 -29.69 7.42
N VAL A 18 34.81 -28.65 8.24
CA VAL A 18 35.93 -27.84 8.73
C VAL A 18 36.29 -28.29 10.15
N THR A 19 36.80 -29.52 10.26
CA THR A 19 37.76 -29.84 11.32
C THR A 19 39.17 -29.65 10.75
N PRO A 20 39.71 -28.42 10.76
CA PRO A 20 41.14 -28.28 10.73
C PRO A 20 41.55 -28.69 12.14
N THR A 21 42.03 -29.92 12.32
CA THR A 21 43.14 -30.10 13.24
C THR A 21 44.24 -29.20 12.69
N LEU A 22 44.22 -27.94 13.11
CA LEU A 22 45.09 -26.90 12.62
C LEU A 22 46.51 -27.45 12.75
N PRO A 23 47.26 -27.61 11.64
CA PRO A 23 48.53 -28.35 11.67
C PRO A 23 49.51 -27.77 12.70
N HIS A 24 49.43 -26.46 12.96
CA HIS A 24 50.21 -25.78 14.00
C HIS A 24 49.87 -26.23 15.44
N LEU A 25 48.67 -26.75 15.72
CA LEU A 25 48.29 -27.30 17.04
C LEU A 25 48.80 -28.73 17.24
N VAL A 26 48.86 -29.52 16.16
CA VAL A 26 49.51 -30.83 16.17
C VAL A 26 51.02 -30.66 16.39
N ASP A 27 51.62 -29.66 15.73
CA ASP A 27 53.01 -29.25 15.95
C ASP A 27 53.25 -28.72 17.37
N LEU A 28 52.32 -27.94 17.93
CA LEU A 28 52.42 -27.47 19.31
C LEU A 28 52.42 -28.64 20.31
N THR A 29 51.51 -29.59 20.11
CA THR A 29 51.35 -30.76 21.00
C THR A 29 52.61 -31.65 20.95
N SER A 30 53.15 -31.90 19.76
CA SER A 30 54.38 -32.69 19.61
C SER A 30 55.58 -32.00 20.26
N LYS A 31 55.70 -30.66 20.14
CA LYS A 31 56.76 -29.89 20.81
C LYS A 31 56.63 -29.91 22.34
N CYS A 32 55.41 -29.83 22.87
CA CYS A 32 55.18 -29.96 24.32
C CYS A 32 55.57 -31.34 24.85
N VAL A 33 55.30 -32.42 24.11
CA VAL A 33 55.75 -33.77 24.45
C VAL A 33 57.28 -33.87 24.44
N LEU A 34 57.94 -33.32 23.42
CA LEU A 34 59.40 -33.30 23.33
C LEU A 34 60.04 -32.50 24.48
N ILE A 35 59.50 -31.33 24.82
CA ILE A 35 59.95 -30.53 25.97
C ILE A 35 59.80 -31.33 27.26
N LYS A 36 58.67 -32.03 27.44
CA LYS A 36 58.44 -32.88 28.61
C LYS A 36 59.49 -33.99 28.70
N GLN A 37 59.76 -34.70 27.60
CA GLN A 37 60.77 -35.76 27.52
C GLN A 37 62.18 -35.24 27.87
N LEU A 38 62.62 -34.17 27.21
CA LEU A 38 63.94 -33.56 27.48
C LEU A 38 64.07 -33.08 28.92
N THR A 39 63.02 -32.49 29.49
CA THR A 39 63.02 -32.03 30.88
C THR A 39 63.11 -33.21 31.85
N THR A 40 62.36 -34.30 31.61
CA THR A 40 62.44 -35.51 32.45
C THR A 40 63.81 -36.17 32.39
N GLU A 41 64.45 -36.21 31.22
CA GLU A 41 65.81 -36.75 31.07
C GLU A 41 66.86 -35.92 31.78
N ILE A 42 66.75 -34.58 31.72
CA ILE A 42 67.65 -33.67 32.44
C ILE A 42 67.49 -33.84 33.96
N LEU A 43 66.25 -33.95 34.45
CA LEU A 43 65.98 -34.16 35.88
C LEU A 43 66.54 -35.49 36.38
N GLN A 44 66.33 -36.59 35.65
CA GLN A 44 66.87 -37.91 36.01
C GLN A 44 68.41 -37.97 36.03
N LYS A 45 69.08 -37.21 35.15
CA LYS A 45 70.55 -37.11 35.14
C LYS A 45 71.07 -36.22 36.26
N ALA A 46 70.37 -35.14 36.59
CA ALA A 46 70.72 -34.27 37.71
C ALA A 46 70.53 -34.95 39.09
N GLU A 47 69.58 -35.89 39.22
CA GLU A 47 69.40 -36.69 40.43
C GLU A 47 70.54 -37.70 40.67
N LYS A 48 71.16 -38.20 39.60
CA LYS A 48 72.27 -39.17 39.68
C LYS A 48 73.62 -38.50 39.89
N ASP A 49 73.83 -37.33 39.28
CA ASP A 49 75.07 -36.57 39.33
C ASP A 49 74.77 -35.11 39.71
N LEU A 50 75.08 -34.73 40.96
CA LEU A 50 74.77 -33.40 41.51
C LEU A 50 75.46 -32.24 40.75
N ASN A 51 76.57 -32.52 40.05
CA ASN A 51 77.33 -31.56 39.26
C ASN A 51 77.05 -31.63 37.74
N PHE A 52 76.10 -32.47 37.29
CA PHE A 52 75.77 -32.64 35.87
C PHE A 52 75.32 -31.34 35.19
N LEU A 53 74.62 -30.47 35.92
CA LEU A 53 74.19 -29.17 35.42
C LEU A 53 75.36 -28.21 35.15
N THR A 54 76.55 -28.48 35.66
CA THR A 54 77.76 -27.65 35.49
C THR A 54 78.74 -28.23 34.47
N ASP A 55 78.47 -29.44 33.97
CA ASP A 55 79.31 -30.17 33.03
C ASP A 55 79.08 -29.68 31.57
N PRO A 56 80.13 -29.45 30.76
CA PRO A 56 80.00 -29.14 29.34
C PRO A 56 79.17 -30.16 28.54
N SER A 57 79.03 -31.41 29.02
CA SER A 57 78.15 -32.42 28.40
C SER A 57 76.65 -32.07 28.48
N ALA A 58 76.23 -31.28 29.48
CA ALA A 58 74.84 -30.84 29.64
C ALA A 58 74.47 -29.61 28.78
N GLU A 59 75.46 -28.89 28.25
CA GLU A 59 75.26 -27.68 27.43
C GLU A 59 74.42 -27.96 26.17
N GLY A 60 74.64 -29.12 25.53
CA GLY A 60 73.88 -29.55 24.35
C GLY A 60 72.39 -29.80 24.63
N MET A 61 72.07 -30.48 25.73
CA MET A 61 70.68 -30.73 26.15
C MET A 61 69.97 -29.44 26.56
N LYS A 62 70.66 -28.53 27.27
CA LYS A 62 70.12 -27.20 27.60
C LYS A 62 69.82 -26.38 26.35
N SER A 63 70.73 -26.37 25.38
CA SER A 63 70.54 -25.68 24.10
C SER A 63 69.34 -26.26 23.31
N GLN A 64 69.20 -27.58 23.26
CA GLN A 64 68.06 -28.24 22.62
C GLN A 64 66.72 -27.91 23.30
N LEU A 65 66.70 -27.86 24.63
CA LEU A 65 65.52 -27.46 25.40
C LEU A 65 65.16 -25.98 25.15
N ALA A 66 66.15 -25.08 25.20
CA ALA A 66 65.96 -23.66 24.91
C ALA A 66 65.41 -23.43 23.49
N ASN A 67 65.98 -24.11 22.49
CA ASN A 67 65.49 -24.09 21.11
C ASN A 67 64.04 -24.58 20.98
N SER A 68 63.68 -25.63 21.72
CA SER A 68 62.30 -26.15 21.74
C SER A 68 61.32 -25.13 22.33
N PHE A 69 61.69 -24.40 23.39
CA PHE A 69 60.87 -23.31 23.93
C PHE A 69 60.74 -22.11 22.99
N ILE A 70 61.80 -21.76 22.24
CA ILE A 70 61.74 -20.72 21.20
C ILE A 70 60.75 -21.12 20.12
N GLN A 71 60.83 -22.36 19.62
CA GLN A 71 59.89 -22.90 18.64
C GLN A 71 58.45 -22.91 19.15
N LEU A 72 58.22 -23.26 20.42
CA LEU A 72 56.90 -23.20 21.05
C LEU A 72 56.31 -21.78 21.05
N ARG A 73 57.12 -20.78 21.41
CA ARG A 73 56.71 -19.36 21.38
C ARG A 73 56.36 -18.90 19.97
N LEU A 74 57.13 -19.31 18.97
CA LEU A 74 56.86 -19.00 17.56
C LEU A 74 55.56 -19.63 17.08
N LEU A 75 55.31 -20.91 17.39
CA LEU A 75 54.06 -21.59 17.06
C LEU A 75 52.84 -20.94 17.74
N ASN A 76 52.97 -20.55 19.01
CA ASN A 76 51.90 -19.83 19.72
C ASN A 76 51.60 -18.47 19.07
N ARG A 77 52.63 -17.71 18.68
CA ARG A 77 52.46 -16.46 17.94
C ARG A 77 51.76 -16.68 16.61
N LYS A 78 52.19 -17.70 15.84
CA LYS A 78 51.57 -18.07 14.56
C LYS A 78 50.09 -18.42 14.73
N SER A 79 49.75 -19.26 15.72
CA SER A 79 48.36 -19.63 16.04
C SER A 79 47.49 -18.41 16.38
N ASN A 80 48.01 -17.50 17.19
CA ASN A 80 47.30 -16.27 17.54
C ASN A 80 47.08 -15.35 16.34
N LEU A 81 48.04 -15.26 15.42
CA LEU A 81 47.90 -14.49 14.18
C LEU A 81 46.85 -15.10 13.26
N GLU A 82 46.88 -16.43 13.05
CA GLU A 82 45.88 -17.13 12.24
C GLU A 82 44.47 -16.98 12.81
N LYS A 83 44.33 -17.11 14.14
CA LYS A 83 43.05 -16.87 14.83
C LYS A 83 42.54 -15.44 14.61
N ASN A 84 43.42 -14.45 14.75
CA ASN A 84 43.04 -13.06 14.56
C ASN A 84 42.68 -12.78 13.09
N ALA A 85 43.40 -13.37 12.13
CA ALA A 85 43.09 -13.26 10.72
C ALA A 85 41.72 -13.87 10.40
N GLY A 86 41.40 -15.06 10.93
CA GLY A 86 40.08 -15.68 10.77
C GLY A 86 38.96 -14.85 11.41
N LYS A 87 39.21 -14.26 12.59
CA LYS A 87 38.26 -13.35 13.24
C LYS A 87 37.99 -12.11 12.39
N LEU A 88 39.03 -11.50 11.80
CA LEU A 88 38.87 -10.34 10.93
C LEU A 88 38.11 -10.70 9.64
N ALA A 89 38.49 -11.79 8.97
CA ALA A 89 37.82 -12.23 7.74
C ALA A 89 36.33 -12.53 7.96
N THR A 90 35.98 -13.20 9.07
CA THR A 90 34.58 -13.47 9.42
C THR A 90 33.82 -12.19 9.79
N GLN A 91 34.47 -11.25 10.46
CA GLN A 91 33.87 -9.95 10.79
C GLN A 91 33.63 -9.12 9.52
N GLU A 92 34.56 -9.08 8.58
CA GLU A 92 34.40 -8.39 7.29
C GLU A 92 33.26 -8.98 6.47
N ALA A 93 33.19 -10.32 6.36
CA ALA A 93 32.11 -11.00 5.67
C ALA A 93 30.74 -10.70 6.32
N LYS A 94 30.69 -10.68 7.66
CA LYS A 94 29.48 -10.30 8.40
C LYS A 94 29.05 -8.86 8.10
N LEU A 95 29.97 -7.90 8.14
CA LEU A 95 29.67 -6.49 7.85
C LEU A 95 29.19 -6.29 6.41
N ALA A 96 29.77 -7.03 5.46
CA ALA A 96 29.31 -7.02 4.07
C ALA A 96 27.88 -7.56 3.94
N MET A 97 27.58 -8.68 4.61
CA MET A 97 26.23 -9.24 4.67
C MET A 97 25.23 -8.25 5.29
N ASP A 98 25.57 -7.65 6.43
CA ASP A 98 24.71 -6.69 7.13
C ASP A 98 24.39 -5.47 6.24
N ARG A 99 25.36 -4.98 5.47
CA ARG A 99 25.17 -3.89 4.51
C ARG A 99 24.17 -4.25 3.41
N ILE A 100 24.29 -5.44 2.83
CA ILE A 100 23.37 -5.91 1.78
C ILE A 100 21.96 -6.12 2.38
N HIS A 101 21.88 -6.66 3.59
CA HIS A 101 20.61 -6.85 4.28
C HIS A 101 19.89 -5.52 4.52
N LEU A 102 20.61 -4.47 4.89
CA LEU A 102 20.03 -3.13 5.04
C LEU A 102 19.47 -2.60 3.69
N GLN A 103 20.23 -2.75 2.60
CA GLN A 103 19.75 -2.37 1.26
C GLN A 103 18.49 -3.15 0.85
N LEU A 104 18.43 -4.44 1.18
CA LEU A 104 17.24 -5.26 0.94
C LEU A 104 16.04 -4.75 1.74
N GLN A 105 16.24 -4.33 2.99
CA GLN A 105 15.18 -3.75 3.82
C GLN A 105 14.65 -2.45 3.22
N ASP A 106 15.52 -1.57 2.73
CA ASP A 106 15.12 -0.32 2.06
C ASP A 106 14.27 -0.60 0.80
N LEU A 107 14.69 -1.57 -0.02
CA LEU A 107 13.95 -1.97 -1.22
C LEU A 107 12.59 -2.58 -0.87
N ASN A 108 12.52 -3.42 0.16
CA ASN A 108 11.27 -3.99 0.65
C ASN A 108 10.32 -2.92 1.18
N TYR A 109 10.85 -1.93 1.89
CA TYR A 109 10.07 -0.78 2.33
C TYR A 109 9.48 -0.04 1.12
N MET A 110 10.31 0.30 0.13
CA MET A 110 9.86 0.99 -1.08
C MET A 110 8.81 0.20 -1.85
N LYS A 111 9.01 -1.12 -2.02
CA LYS A 111 8.02 -2.02 -2.63
C LYS A 111 6.68 -1.95 -1.92
N ASN A 112 6.68 -2.09 -0.59
CA ASN A 112 5.44 -2.07 0.20
C ASN A 112 4.78 -0.69 0.15
N TYR A 113 5.56 0.39 0.18
CA TYR A 113 5.06 1.75 0.01
C TYR A 113 4.37 1.91 -1.35
N LEU A 114 5.03 1.56 -2.45
CA LEU A 114 4.46 1.65 -3.80
C LEU A 114 3.21 0.77 -3.95
N GLN A 115 3.21 -0.44 -3.37
CA GLN A 115 2.02 -1.29 -3.37
C GLN A 115 0.83 -0.65 -2.64
N ARG A 116 1.08 0.03 -1.50
CA ARG A 116 0.03 0.77 -0.79
C ARG A 116 -0.49 1.94 -1.62
N GLU A 117 0.39 2.72 -2.24
CA GLU A 117 -0.03 3.82 -3.11
C GLU A 117 -0.78 3.32 -4.35
N ILE A 118 -0.37 2.21 -4.97
CA ILE A 118 -1.13 1.58 -6.07
C ILE A 118 -2.52 1.16 -5.60
N ARG A 119 -2.65 0.54 -4.42
CA ARG A 119 -3.97 0.17 -3.87
C ARG A 119 -4.84 1.40 -3.62
N LYS A 120 -4.26 2.48 -3.08
CA LYS A 120 -4.95 3.76 -2.86
C LYS A 120 -5.45 4.33 -4.19
N CYS A 121 -4.60 4.42 -5.20
CA CYS A 121 -4.96 4.86 -6.54
C CYS A 121 -6.03 3.97 -7.19
N ARG A 122 -5.97 2.65 -7.01
CA ARG A 122 -6.98 1.71 -7.51
C ARG A 122 -8.32 1.79 -6.75
N SER A 123 -8.29 2.16 -5.48
CA SER A 123 -9.50 2.35 -4.67
C SER A 123 -10.24 3.66 -4.99
N PHE A 124 -9.62 4.55 -5.76
CA PHE A 124 -10.25 5.78 -6.21
C PHE A 124 -11.47 5.44 -7.07
N ARG A 125 -12.66 5.74 -6.53
CA ARG A 125 -13.93 5.69 -7.27
C ARG A 125 -14.37 7.09 -7.58
N SER A 126 -14.44 7.42 -8.87
CA SER A 126 -14.98 8.70 -9.31
C SER A 126 -16.50 8.72 -9.17
N ILE A 127 -17.05 9.93 -8.96
CA ILE A 127 -18.47 10.17 -8.68
C ILE A 127 -19.37 9.62 -9.80
N TYR A 128 -18.90 9.66 -11.06
CA TYR A 128 -19.68 9.20 -12.22
C TYR A 128 -20.10 7.73 -12.12
N GLN A 129 -19.37 6.88 -11.39
CA GLN A 129 -19.71 5.46 -11.21
C GLN A 129 -21.00 5.24 -10.41
N LYS A 130 -21.48 6.25 -9.68
CA LYS A 130 -22.74 6.19 -8.91
C LYS A 130 -23.91 6.84 -9.63
N VAL A 131 -23.66 7.52 -10.75
CA VAL A 131 -24.70 8.24 -11.48
C VAL A 131 -25.52 7.23 -12.28
N PRO A 132 -26.85 7.20 -12.17
CA PRO A 132 -27.67 6.39 -13.06
C PRO A 132 -27.55 6.98 -14.47
N LEU A 133 -27.11 6.16 -15.41
CA LEU A 133 -26.94 6.50 -16.82
C LEU A 133 -27.86 5.60 -17.65
N LEU A 134 -28.36 6.13 -18.77
CA LEU A 134 -29.02 5.32 -19.80
C LEU A 134 -28.15 4.15 -20.23
N SER A 135 -28.78 3.04 -20.60
CA SER A 135 -28.08 1.88 -21.15
C SER A 135 -27.35 2.25 -22.45
N GLU A 136 -26.36 1.46 -22.84
CA GLU A 136 -25.60 1.75 -24.06
C GLU A 136 -26.47 1.66 -25.32
N GLU A 137 -27.44 0.74 -25.32
CA GLU A 137 -28.39 0.55 -26.41
C GLU A 137 -29.31 1.77 -26.56
N GLU A 138 -29.88 2.25 -25.46
CA GLU A 138 -30.74 3.45 -25.46
C GLU A 138 -29.96 4.71 -25.84
N PHE A 139 -28.70 4.82 -25.44
CA PHE A 139 -27.83 5.91 -25.85
C PHE A 139 -27.57 5.88 -27.36
N LEU A 140 -27.22 4.73 -27.93
CA LEU A 140 -26.98 4.60 -29.37
C LEU A 140 -28.25 4.84 -30.20
N ALA A 141 -29.43 4.55 -29.65
CA ALA A 141 -30.71 4.83 -30.30
C ALA A 141 -31.06 6.33 -30.28
N ASN A 142 -30.90 7.01 -29.14
CA ASN A 142 -31.46 8.35 -28.91
C ASN A 142 -30.45 9.50 -29.03
N ALA A 143 -29.15 9.23 -28.95
CA ALA A 143 -28.14 10.27 -29.02
C ALA A 143 -28.03 10.87 -30.44
N PRO A 144 -27.65 12.15 -30.58
CA PRO A 144 -27.19 12.73 -31.84
C PRO A 144 -25.97 12.01 -32.42
N GLU A 145 -25.85 11.94 -33.74
CA GLU A 145 -24.73 11.28 -34.45
C GLU A 145 -23.36 11.88 -34.11
N GLU A 146 -23.32 13.18 -33.79
CA GLU A 146 -22.13 13.90 -33.34
C GLU A 146 -21.51 13.24 -32.09
N LEU A 147 -22.35 12.77 -31.16
CA LEU A 147 -21.92 12.10 -29.92
C LEU A 147 -21.66 10.60 -30.10
N LYS A 148 -22.07 10.00 -31.23
CA LYS A 148 -21.82 8.57 -31.55
C LYS A 148 -20.50 8.34 -32.29
N THR A 149 -19.83 9.42 -32.70
CA THR A 149 -18.60 9.33 -33.49
C THR A 149 -17.49 8.60 -32.72
N GLN A 150 -17.00 7.52 -33.31
CA GLN A 150 -15.90 6.73 -32.77
C GLN A 150 -14.56 7.43 -32.99
N LEU A 151 -13.60 7.16 -32.11
CA LEU A 151 -12.23 7.64 -32.28
C LEU A 151 -11.56 6.97 -33.51
N PRO A 152 -10.55 7.61 -34.13
CA PRO A 152 -9.86 7.08 -35.31
C PRO A 152 -9.28 5.67 -35.14
N GLU A 153 -9.12 4.97 -36.27
CA GLU A 153 -8.43 3.69 -36.37
C GLU A 153 -6.97 3.84 -35.89
N GLY A 154 -6.60 3.09 -34.85
CA GLY A 154 -5.32 3.21 -34.15
C GLY A 154 -5.43 3.51 -32.66
N THR A 155 -6.63 3.85 -32.18
CA THR A 155 -6.89 4.00 -30.74
C THR A 155 -7.07 2.66 -30.04
N THR A 156 -6.54 2.52 -28.82
CA THR A 156 -6.71 1.30 -28.02
C THR A 156 -8.16 1.14 -27.59
N GLU A 157 -8.68 -0.09 -27.51
CA GLU A 157 -10.04 -0.41 -27.03
C GLU A 157 -10.40 0.31 -25.72
N ARG A 158 -9.43 0.43 -24.79
CA ARG A 158 -9.59 1.17 -23.54
C ARG A 158 -9.91 2.66 -23.73
N GLN A 159 -9.26 3.30 -24.71
CA GLN A 159 -9.47 4.71 -25.03
C GLN A 159 -10.83 4.90 -25.68
N GLN A 160 -11.25 3.97 -26.55
CA GLN A 160 -12.56 3.98 -27.16
C GLN A 160 -13.69 3.84 -26.13
N HIS A 161 -13.56 2.89 -25.19
CA HIS A 161 -14.52 2.73 -24.10
C HIS A 161 -14.57 3.99 -23.20
N HIS A 162 -13.42 4.57 -22.88
CA HIS A 162 -13.37 5.81 -22.10
C HIS A 162 -14.06 6.97 -22.82
N HIS A 163 -13.78 7.16 -24.10
CA HIS A 163 -14.42 8.19 -24.92
C HIS A 163 -15.94 8.00 -24.97
N ARG A 164 -16.40 6.77 -25.20
CA ARG A 164 -17.83 6.44 -25.19
C ARG A 164 -18.50 6.78 -23.85
N MET A 165 -17.85 6.47 -22.73
CA MET A 165 -18.34 6.84 -21.40
C MET A 165 -18.45 8.36 -21.24
N LEU A 166 -17.49 9.14 -21.76
CA LEU A 166 -17.56 10.60 -21.73
C LEU A 166 -18.73 11.14 -22.56
N GLN A 167 -18.96 10.59 -23.76
CA GLN A 167 -20.11 11.00 -24.59
C GLN A 167 -21.45 10.69 -23.92
N ARG A 168 -21.56 9.52 -23.29
CA ARG A 168 -22.75 9.15 -22.49
C ARG A 168 -22.99 10.12 -21.34
N LEU A 169 -21.94 10.52 -20.63
CA LEU A 169 -22.04 11.49 -19.53
C LEU A 169 -22.45 12.89 -20.03
N ASN A 170 -21.93 13.32 -21.17
CA ASN A 170 -22.30 14.60 -21.78
C ASN A 170 -23.77 14.62 -22.21
N TYR A 171 -24.23 13.55 -22.86
CA TYR A 171 -25.63 13.42 -23.26
C TYR A 171 -26.59 13.45 -22.05
N GLU A 172 -26.31 12.67 -21.01
CA GLU A 172 -27.11 12.67 -19.77
C GLU A 172 -27.14 14.06 -19.12
N LYS A 173 -26.01 14.78 -19.12
CA LYS A 173 -25.92 16.13 -18.59
C LYS A 173 -26.83 17.09 -19.37
N GLU A 174 -26.77 17.05 -20.69
CA GLU A 174 -27.60 17.90 -21.56
C GLU A 174 -29.09 17.58 -21.40
N GLU A 175 -29.47 16.31 -21.37
CA GLU A 175 -30.85 15.90 -21.15
C GLU A 175 -31.35 16.31 -19.76
N ARG A 176 -30.53 16.22 -18.70
CA ARG A 176 -30.93 16.71 -17.37
C ARG A 176 -31.12 18.23 -17.34
N LEU A 177 -30.27 18.99 -18.01
CA LEU A 177 -30.42 20.44 -18.12
C LEU A 177 -31.72 20.80 -18.86
N ARG A 178 -31.98 20.13 -19.99
CA ARG A 178 -33.22 20.28 -20.75
C ARG A 178 -34.45 19.93 -19.92
N LEU A 179 -34.45 18.81 -19.20
CA LEU A 179 -35.55 18.40 -18.33
C LEU A 179 -35.77 19.39 -17.18
N GLN A 180 -34.69 19.91 -16.60
CA GLN A 180 -34.77 20.94 -15.55
C GLN A 180 -35.44 22.22 -16.08
N GLU A 181 -35.10 22.66 -17.29
CA GLU A 181 -35.74 23.80 -17.95
C GLU A 181 -37.22 23.54 -18.22
N VAL A 182 -37.57 22.35 -18.72
CA VAL A 182 -38.98 21.95 -18.94
C VAL A 182 -39.77 21.96 -17.63
N VAL A 183 -39.21 21.42 -16.55
CA VAL A 183 -39.84 21.44 -15.22
C VAL A 183 -40.02 22.87 -14.74
N HIS A 184 -39.01 23.72 -14.88
CA HIS A 184 -39.08 25.13 -14.51
C HIS A 184 -40.20 25.86 -15.27
N ASN A 185 -40.26 25.70 -16.59
CA ASN A 185 -41.29 26.31 -17.43
C ASN A 185 -42.70 25.80 -17.09
N LYS A 186 -42.85 24.49 -16.85
CA LYS A 186 -44.13 23.91 -16.41
C LYS A 186 -44.57 24.44 -15.04
N LEU A 187 -43.63 24.60 -14.10
CA LEU A 187 -43.92 25.14 -12.77
C LEU A 187 -44.35 26.61 -12.87
N LYS A 188 -43.62 27.42 -13.65
CA LYS A 188 -44.00 28.81 -13.94
C LYS A 188 -45.41 28.89 -14.52
N ARG A 189 -45.70 28.07 -15.53
CA ARG A 189 -47.03 28.02 -16.14
C ARG A 189 -48.12 27.60 -15.16
N LYS A 190 -47.83 26.63 -14.28
CA LYS A 190 -48.74 26.20 -13.22
C LYS A 190 -49.05 27.34 -12.25
N MET A 191 -48.05 28.15 -11.88
CA MET A 191 -48.24 29.32 -11.02
C MET A 191 -49.13 30.38 -11.72
N GLU A 192 -48.82 30.75 -12.96
CA GLU A 192 -49.62 31.71 -13.75
C GLU A 192 -51.09 31.28 -13.89
N LEU A 193 -51.31 29.98 -14.14
CA LEU A 193 -52.67 29.43 -14.22
C LEU A 193 -53.36 29.44 -12.85
N GLY A 194 -52.63 29.15 -11.77
CA GLY A 194 -53.13 29.26 -10.40
C GLY A 194 -53.60 30.67 -10.06
N ASP A 195 -52.79 31.67 -10.38
CA ASP A 195 -53.12 33.09 -10.18
C ASP A 195 -54.33 33.51 -11.03
N SER A 196 -54.39 33.05 -12.29
CA SER A 196 -55.54 33.31 -13.16
C SER A 196 -56.84 32.68 -12.65
N ILE A 197 -56.77 31.45 -12.14
CA ILE A 197 -57.93 30.77 -11.53
C ILE A 197 -58.37 31.52 -10.28
N LEU A 198 -57.43 31.95 -9.43
CA LEU A 198 -57.73 32.73 -8.23
C LEU A 198 -58.43 34.04 -8.58
N ALA A 199 -57.90 34.79 -9.55
CA ALA A 199 -58.48 36.04 -10.02
C ALA A 199 -59.88 35.86 -10.65
N LYS A 200 -60.10 34.76 -11.39
CA LYS A 200 -61.43 34.43 -11.92
C LYS A 200 -62.39 34.03 -10.81
N LYS A 201 -61.93 33.30 -9.80
CA LYS A 201 -62.75 32.90 -8.65
C LYS A 201 -63.19 34.12 -7.84
N THR A 202 -62.29 35.05 -7.52
CA THR A 202 -62.65 36.29 -6.82
C THR A 202 -63.61 37.15 -7.64
N LYS A 203 -63.45 37.20 -8.98
CA LYS A 203 -64.40 37.89 -9.87
C LYS A 203 -65.78 37.23 -9.87
N ILE A 204 -65.86 35.89 -9.88
CA ILE A 204 -67.13 35.16 -9.78
C ILE A 204 -67.79 35.40 -8.42
N GLU A 205 -67.02 35.35 -7.32
CA GLU A 205 -67.52 35.65 -5.98
C GLU A 205 -68.07 37.09 -5.89
N GLN A 206 -67.40 38.05 -6.52
CA GLN A 206 -67.88 39.42 -6.62
C GLN A 206 -69.20 39.52 -7.41
N ILE A 207 -69.29 38.91 -8.59
CA ILE A 207 -70.50 38.90 -9.42
C ILE A 207 -71.66 38.21 -8.68
N ASN A 208 -71.40 37.09 -8.00
CA ASN A 208 -72.41 36.39 -7.20
C ASN A 208 -72.94 37.28 -6.08
N LYS A 209 -72.07 38.02 -5.40
CA LYS A 209 -72.47 38.99 -4.38
C LYS A 209 -73.36 40.10 -4.97
N GLU A 210 -72.99 40.65 -6.13
CA GLU A 210 -73.80 41.62 -6.86
C GLU A 210 -75.17 41.02 -7.25
N PHE A 211 -75.21 39.78 -7.74
CA PHE A 211 -76.45 39.08 -8.08
C PHE A 211 -77.36 38.84 -6.86
N GLU A 212 -76.80 38.45 -5.71
CA GLU A 212 -77.57 38.31 -4.47
C GLU A 212 -78.18 39.65 -4.03
N THR A 213 -77.42 40.75 -4.12
CA THR A 213 -77.96 42.08 -3.83
C THR A 213 -79.07 42.50 -4.82
N GLY A 214 -78.90 42.18 -6.10
CA GLY A 214 -79.90 42.41 -7.14
C GLY A 214 -81.17 41.56 -6.95
N SER A 215 -81.02 40.30 -6.52
CA SER A 215 -82.13 39.41 -6.19
C SER A 215 -82.90 39.92 -4.98
N ASN A 216 -82.20 40.30 -3.90
CA ASN A 216 -82.83 40.82 -2.69
C ASN A 216 -83.58 42.14 -2.96
N SER A 217 -82.98 43.07 -3.70
CA SER A 217 -83.66 44.30 -4.10
C SER A 217 -84.87 44.03 -5.01
N SER A 218 -84.78 43.06 -5.92
CA SER A 218 -85.92 42.64 -6.75
C SER A 218 -87.04 42.01 -5.93
N GLN A 219 -86.72 41.16 -4.95
CA GLN A 219 -87.68 40.60 -4.00
C GLN A 219 -88.33 41.69 -3.14
N GLU A 220 -87.58 42.68 -2.67
CA GLU A 220 -88.11 43.84 -1.96
C GLU A 220 -89.09 44.61 -2.81
N ILE A 221 -88.73 44.93 -4.07
CA ILE A 221 -89.61 45.63 -5.02
C ILE A 221 -90.89 44.81 -5.27
N VAL A 222 -90.79 43.49 -5.48
CA VAL A 222 -91.97 42.63 -5.66
C VAL A 222 -92.83 42.59 -4.39
N SER A 223 -92.23 42.53 -3.20
CA SER A 223 -92.94 42.55 -1.92
C SER A 223 -93.65 43.89 -1.68
N HIS A 224 -93.04 45.00 -2.11
CA HIS A 224 -93.63 46.33 -2.04
C HIS A 224 -94.80 46.43 -3.03
N ARG A 225 -94.59 46.00 -4.28
CA ARG A 225 -95.63 45.99 -5.32
C ARG A 225 -96.81 45.05 -5.00
N ARG A 226 -96.58 43.96 -4.24
CA ARG A 226 -97.65 43.10 -3.69
C ARG A 226 -98.41 43.81 -2.56
N ARG A 227 -97.70 44.43 -1.61
CA ARG A 227 -98.33 45.25 -0.54
C ARG A 227 -99.15 46.41 -1.07
N ASP A 228 -98.70 47.09 -2.12
CA ASP A 228 -99.45 48.18 -2.76
C ASP A 228 -100.66 47.67 -3.54
N ARG A 229 -100.63 46.41 -4.00
CA ARG A 229 -101.77 45.75 -4.64
C ARG A 229 -102.81 45.31 -3.62
N ASP A 230 -102.38 44.81 -2.45
CA ASP A 230 -103.26 44.45 -1.33
C ASP A 230 -103.89 45.68 -0.65
N LYS A 231 -103.25 46.86 -0.74
CA LYS A 231 -103.81 48.14 -0.22
C LYS A 231 -104.79 48.84 -1.17
N ASN A 232 -104.75 48.52 -2.47
CA ASN A 232 -105.61 49.11 -3.50
C ASN A 232 -106.67 48.11 -4.02
N GLY A 233 -106.85 47.00 -3.32
CA GLY A 233 -107.83 45.95 -3.63
C GLY A 233 -108.87 45.81 -2.52
N ASP A 234 -109.62 46.88 -2.28
CA ASP A 234 -110.98 46.93 -1.71
C ASP A 234 -111.64 48.23 -2.23
#